data_AF-A0A949FSG2-F1
#
_entry.id   AF-A0A949FSG2-F1
#
_cell.length_a   1.000
_cell.length_b   1.000
_cell.length_c   1.000
_cell.angle_alpha   90.00
_cell.angle_beta   90.00
_cell.angle_gamma   90.00
#
_symmetry.space_group_name_H-M   'P 1'
#
loop_
_entity.id
_entity.type
_entity.pdbx_description
1 polymer ?
#
loop_
_entity_poly.entity_id
_entity_poly.type
_entity_poly.pdbx_seq_one_letter_code
_entity_poly.pdbx_strand_id
1 'polypeptide(L)'
;MPVLHSIEGTAQEPWPASPPWQQIVEERIGSDQQSVLLGVGLSGSGHWSIAVEPLSSRPGLHLDVACKSHKTPTFLGTTFRIEPNWTLLQSLNTPTELRIAYEGTRRLLVLRSKHGTFHRLGEDQAYTIQLCPKPPETGVVTRRWSMEAMLDDAPR
;
A
#
# COMPACT_ATOMS: atom_id res chain seq x y z
N MET A 1 -11.35 -14.77 -1.47
CA MET A 1 -10.73 -14.37 -2.75
C MET A 1 -9.91 -13.12 -2.51
N PRO A 2 -8.74 -12.97 -3.16
CA PRO A 2 -7.96 -11.74 -3.12
C PRO A 2 -8.75 -10.57 -3.75
N VAL A 3 -8.42 -9.34 -3.33
CA VAL A 3 -9.01 -8.10 -3.87
C VAL A 3 -8.01 -7.35 -4.74
N LEU A 4 -6.76 -7.35 -4.28
CA LEU A 4 -5.62 -6.69 -4.91
C LEU A 4 -4.46 -7.68 -4.98
N HIS A 5 -3.77 -7.66 -6.11
CA HIS A 5 -2.50 -8.34 -6.31
C HIS A 5 -1.39 -7.30 -6.34
N SER A 6 -0.40 -7.44 -5.47
CA SER A 6 0.83 -6.67 -5.61
C SER A 6 1.50 -7.02 -6.94
N ILE A 7 1.94 -6.00 -7.68
CA ILE A 7 2.80 -6.17 -8.85
C ILE A 7 4.23 -6.04 -8.33
N GLU A 8 4.89 -7.19 -8.24
CA GLU A 8 6.29 -7.27 -7.83
C GLU A 8 7.20 -6.84 -8.98
N GLY A 9 8.31 -6.20 -8.63
CA GLY A 9 9.40 -5.97 -9.57
C GLY A 9 10.29 -7.19 -9.73
N THR A 10 11.32 -7.06 -10.57
CA THR A 10 12.34 -8.09 -10.79
C THR A 10 13.56 -7.90 -9.89
N ALA A 11 14.35 -8.96 -9.69
CA ALA A 11 15.62 -8.87 -8.95
C ALA A 11 16.68 -8.00 -9.65
N GLN A 12 16.45 -7.64 -10.91
CA GLN A 12 17.31 -6.78 -11.71
C GLN A 12 16.97 -5.30 -11.54
N GLU A 13 15.79 -4.98 -11.00
CA GLU A 13 15.42 -3.61 -10.68
C GLU A 13 16.17 -3.16 -9.42
N PRO A 14 16.97 -2.08 -9.50
CA PRO A 14 17.66 -1.55 -8.31
C PRO A 14 16.68 -1.04 -7.26
N TRP A 15 15.46 -0.73 -7.69
CA TRP A 15 14.33 -0.32 -6.86
C TRP A 15 13.01 -0.83 -7.47
N PRO A 16 12.46 -1.96 -7.00
CA PRO A 16 11.29 -2.59 -7.61
C PRO A 16 9.99 -1.82 -7.33
N ALA A 17 8.96 -2.11 -8.14
CA ALA A 17 7.63 -1.50 -8.05
C ALA A 17 6.85 -1.83 -6.76
N SER A 18 7.31 -2.82 -5.99
CA SER A 18 6.82 -3.21 -4.67
C SER A 18 7.99 -3.66 -3.79
N PRO A 19 7.93 -3.50 -2.46
CA PRO A 19 9.06 -3.79 -1.60
C PRO A 19 9.42 -5.28 -1.56
N PRO A 20 10.70 -5.66 -1.76
CA PRO A 20 11.14 -7.05 -1.72
C PRO A 20 11.30 -7.51 -0.26
N TRP A 21 10.21 -7.94 0.37
CA TRP A 21 10.22 -8.41 1.75
C TRP A 21 11.08 -9.67 1.90
N GLN A 22 12.12 -9.60 2.74
CA GLN A 22 13.01 -10.72 3.02
C GLN A 22 12.61 -11.47 4.29
N GLN A 23 12.07 -10.75 5.26
CA GLN A 23 11.61 -11.30 6.52
C GLN A 23 10.36 -10.56 6.97
N ILE A 24 9.38 -11.33 7.46
CA ILE A 24 8.19 -10.84 8.16
C ILE A 24 8.08 -11.66 9.44
N VAL A 25 7.94 -10.99 10.58
CA VAL A 25 7.74 -11.60 11.89
C VAL A 25 6.47 -11.04 12.53
N GLU A 26 5.74 -11.88 13.26
CA GLU A 26 4.67 -11.42 14.14
C GLU A 26 5.26 -11.15 15.52
N GLU A 27 5.01 -9.95 16.04
CA GLU A 27 5.40 -9.53 17.38
C GLU A 27 4.17 -9.13 18.19
N ARG A 28 4.29 -9.20 19.52
CA ARG A 28 3.27 -8.73 20.46
C ARG A 28 3.75 -7.43 21.10
N ILE A 29 3.11 -6.31 20.74
CA ILE A 29 3.60 -4.96 21.07
C ILE A 29 2.53 -4.21 21.89
N GLY A 30 2.99 -3.37 22.82
CA GLY A 30 2.13 -2.52 23.67
C GLY A 30 1.61 -3.23 24.93
N SER A 31 0.94 -2.47 25.80
CA SER A 31 0.31 -2.99 27.02
C SER A 31 -0.72 -4.07 26.73
N ASP A 32 -1.38 -3.96 25.58
CA ASP A 32 -2.51 -4.79 25.20
C ASP A 32 -2.06 -6.02 24.38
N GLN A 33 -0.74 -6.22 24.22
CA GLN A 33 -0.14 -7.35 23.49
C GLN A 33 -0.72 -7.53 22.08
N GLN A 34 -0.90 -6.40 21.39
CA GLN A 34 -1.45 -6.38 20.05
C GLN A 34 -0.51 -7.09 19.08
N SER A 35 -1.08 -7.96 18.24
CA SER A 35 -0.34 -8.62 17.16
C SER A 35 0.03 -7.60 16.09
N VAL A 36 1.31 -7.43 15.85
CA VAL A 36 1.86 -6.54 14.82
C VAL A 36 2.79 -7.36 13.93
N LEU A 37 2.62 -7.27 12.61
CA LEU A 37 3.60 -7.83 11.68
C LEU A 37 4.68 -6.79 11.41
N LEU A 38 5.93 -7.15 11.64
CA LEU A 38 7.10 -6.34 11.30
C LEU A 38 7.84 -7.00 10.14
N GLY A 39 8.04 -6.25 9.08
CA GLY A 39 8.75 -6.71 7.89
C GLY A 39 9.95 -5.85 7.55
N VAL A 40 10.98 -6.48 7.01
CA VAL A 40 12.15 -5.81 6.43
C VAL A 40 12.46 -6.37 5.05
N GLY A 41 12.95 -5.51 4.18
CA GLY A 41 13.37 -5.86 2.83
C GLY A 41 14.59 -5.05 2.40
N LEU A 42 15.31 -5.53 1.40
CA LEU A 42 16.51 -4.87 0.86
C LEU A 42 16.37 -4.64 -0.63
N SER A 43 16.79 -3.45 -1.09
CA SER A 43 16.81 -3.10 -2.51
C SER A 43 18.08 -2.34 -2.84
N GLY A 44 19.01 -2.99 -3.55
CA GLY A 44 20.31 -2.42 -3.87
C GLY A 44 21.06 -1.96 -2.60
N SER A 45 21.27 -0.63 -2.47
CA SER A 45 21.92 0.00 -1.31
C SER A 45 20.94 0.64 -0.32
N GLY A 46 19.67 0.24 -0.34
CA GLY A 46 18.62 0.75 0.54
C GLY A 46 17.86 -0.37 1.24
N HIS A 47 17.00 0.02 2.17
CA HIS A 47 16.14 -0.92 2.90
C HIS A 47 14.71 -0.42 2.97
N TRP A 48 13.83 -1.39 3.14
CA TRP A 48 12.40 -1.26 3.36
C TRP A 48 12.08 -1.77 4.76
N SER A 49 11.13 -1.12 5.42
CA SER A 49 10.48 -1.66 6.60
C SER A 49 8.98 -1.46 6.51
N ILE A 50 8.22 -2.40 7.07
CA ILE A 50 6.78 -2.32 7.20
C ILE A 50 6.36 -2.71 8.61
N ALA A 51 5.39 -1.99 9.14
CA ALA A 51 4.59 -2.44 10.27
C ALA A 51 3.14 -2.61 9.79
N VAL A 52 2.51 -3.74 10.13
CA VAL A 52 1.09 -3.97 9.89
C VAL A 52 0.41 -4.27 11.21
N GLU A 53 -0.57 -3.45 11.57
CA GLU A 53 -1.31 -3.57 12.81
C GLU A 53 -2.82 -3.52 12.54
N PRO A 54 -3.65 -4.20 13.34
CA PRO A 54 -5.09 -4.06 13.23
C PRO A 54 -5.53 -2.66 13.68
N LEU A 55 -6.55 -2.11 13.03
CA LEU A 55 -7.18 -0.87 13.47
C LEU A 55 -7.94 -1.12 14.78
N SER A 56 -7.73 -0.27 15.78
CA SER A 56 -8.38 -0.41 17.09
C SER A 56 -9.87 -0.03 17.08
N SER A 57 -10.30 0.82 16.15
CA SER A 57 -11.65 1.39 16.11
C SER A 57 -12.64 0.67 15.20
N ARG A 58 -12.17 -0.16 14.26
CA ARG A 58 -13.00 -0.84 13.27
C ARG A 58 -12.25 -1.99 12.59
N PRO A 59 -12.94 -2.93 11.94
CA PRO A 59 -12.29 -3.97 11.15
C PRO A 59 -11.42 -3.36 10.04
N GLY A 60 -10.13 -3.66 10.08
CA GLY A 60 -9.17 -3.20 9.08
C GLY A 60 -7.74 -3.30 9.57
N LEU A 61 -6.82 -2.92 8.69
CA LEU A 61 -5.38 -2.92 8.94
C LEU A 61 -4.82 -1.52 8.70
N HIS A 62 -3.91 -1.09 9.57
CA HIS A 62 -2.98 -0.01 9.30
C HIS A 62 -1.66 -0.60 8.83
N LEU A 63 -1.19 -0.15 7.68
CA LEU A 63 0.10 -0.50 7.11
C LEU A 63 0.94 0.75 7.12
N ASP A 64 2.11 0.70 7.75
CA ASP A 64 3.07 1.78 7.79
C ASP A 64 4.37 1.33 7.15
N VAL A 65 4.70 1.93 6.01
CA VAL A 65 5.82 1.55 5.18
C VAL A 65 6.84 2.67 5.21
N ALA A 66 8.09 2.33 5.46
CA ALA A 66 9.20 3.24 5.32
C ALA A 66 10.28 2.65 4.40
N CYS A 67 10.97 3.54 3.70
CA CYS A 67 12.13 3.20 2.91
C CYS A 67 13.25 4.20 3.14
N LYS A 68 14.48 3.71 3.11
CA LYS A 68 15.68 4.54 3.05
C LYS A 68 16.48 4.16 1.82
N SER A 69 16.71 5.12 0.93
CA SER A 69 17.56 4.94 -0.25
C SER A 69 18.72 5.95 -0.28
N HIS A 70 19.88 5.48 -0.71
CA HIS A 70 21.10 6.27 -0.88
C HIS A 70 21.18 6.97 -2.25
N LYS A 71 20.28 6.62 -3.18
CA LYS A 71 20.09 7.29 -4.47
C LYS A 71 18.62 7.67 -4.64
N THR A 72 18.33 8.76 -5.34
CA THR A 72 16.95 9.11 -5.66
C THR A 72 16.35 8.04 -6.58
N PRO A 73 15.34 7.29 -6.12
CA PRO A 73 14.69 6.27 -6.93
C PRO A 73 13.80 6.93 -8.00
N THR A 74 13.65 6.27 -9.15
CA THR A 74 12.74 6.71 -10.22
C THR A 74 11.27 6.54 -9.84
N PHE A 75 10.97 5.58 -8.95
CA PHE A 75 9.65 5.34 -8.39
C PHE A 75 9.78 4.93 -6.92
N LEU A 76 8.94 5.49 -6.05
CA LEU A 76 8.71 5.02 -4.69
C LEU A 76 7.24 4.71 -4.55
N GLY A 77 6.91 3.53 -4.10
CA GLY A 77 5.53 3.17 -3.83
C GLY A 77 5.30 1.68 -3.89
N THR A 78 4.04 1.33 -4.02
CA THR A 78 3.58 -0.04 -4.25
C THR A 78 2.57 0.00 -5.38
N THR A 79 2.65 -0.97 -6.27
CA THR A 79 1.74 -1.09 -7.41
C THR A 79 0.83 -2.29 -7.20
N PHE A 80 -0.47 -2.10 -7.37
CA PHE A 80 -1.48 -3.13 -7.21
C PHE A 80 -2.30 -3.29 -8.48
N ARG A 81 -2.65 -4.54 -8.80
CA ARG A 81 -3.71 -4.89 -9.75
C ARG A 81 -4.99 -5.24 -8.99
N ILE A 82 -6.10 -4.63 -9.37
CA ILE A 82 -7.44 -4.95 -8.89
C ILE A 82 -7.92 -6.22 -9.60
N GLU A 83 -8.55 -7.12 -8.85
CA GLU A 83 -9.13 -8.34 -9.41
C GLU A 83 -10.33 -8.03 -10.33
N PRO A 84 -10.60 -8.82 -11.39
CA PRO A 84 -11.62 -8.49 -12.39
C PRO A 84 -13.04 -8.29 -11.83
N ASN A 85 -13.38 -9.01 -10.76
CA ASN A 85 -14.71 -8.96 -10.12
C ASN A 85 -14.86 -7.77 -9.17
N TRP A 86 -13.87 -6.86 -9.15
CA TRP A 86 -13.81 -5.70 -8.31
C TRP A 86 -13.71 -4.43 -9.15
N THR A 87 -14.53 -3.44 -8.80
CA THR A 87 -14.65 -2.20 -9.55
C THR A 87 -14.27 -1.01 -8.69
N LEU A 88 -13.37 -0.18 -9.20
CA LEU A 88 -13.04 1.12 -8.61
C LEU A 88 -14.25 2.06 -8.73
N LEU A 89 -14.79 2.52 -7.60
CA LEU A 89 -16.05 3.27 -7.55
C LEU A 89 -15.95 4.77 -7.83
N GLN A 90 -14.76 5.38 -7.75
CA GLN A 90 -14.59 6.82 -7.98
C GLN A 90 -13.33 7.12 -8.79
N SER A 91 -13.45 8.12 -9.68
CA SER A 91 -12.31 8.91 -10.15
C SER A 91 -11.71 9.63 -8.93
N LEU A 92 -10.39 9.57 -8.79
CA LEU A 92 -9.59 10.05 -7.66
C LEU A 92 -9.69 11.58 -7.43
N ASN A 93 -10.86 12.10 -7.05
CA ASN A 93 -11.02 13.53 -6.72
C ASN A 93 -10.29 13.88 -5.41
N THR A 94 -10.12 12.88 -4.54
CA THR A 94 -9.19 12.90 -3.42
C THR A 94 -8.15 11.81 -3.63
N PRO A 95 -6.88 12.13 -3.95
CA PRO A 95 -5.87 11.11 -4.24
C PRO A 95 -5.47 10.32 -2.99
N THR A 96 -6.07 10.56 -1.82
CA THR A 96 -5.77 9.91 -0.55
C THR A 96 -6.79 8.83 -0.17
N GLU A 97 -7.88 8.66 -0.91
CA GLU A 97 -8.88 7.61 -0.63
C GLU A 97 -9.26 6.89 -1.92
N LEU A 98 -9.38 5.56 -1.82
CA LEU A 98 -9.78 4.69 -2.90
C LEU A 98 -10.86 3.72 -2.41
N ARG A 99 -11.92 3.54 -3.21
CA ARG A 99 -13.04 2.65 -2.88
C ARG A 99 -13.23 1.62 -3.97
N ILE A 100 -13.20 0.34 -3.61
CA ILE A 100 -13.34 -0.78 -4.53
C ILE A 100 -14.55 -1.61 -4.11
N ALA A 101 -15.51 -1.81 -5.00
CA ALA A 101 -16.68 -2.65 -4.76
C ALA A 101 -16.52 -4.02 -5.38
N TYR A 102 -17.02 -5.05 -4.71
CA TYR A 102 -17.17 -6.37 -5.31
C TYR A 102 -18.49 -6.48 -6.06
N GLU A 103 -18.42 -6.98 -7.30
CA GLU A 103 -19.57 -7.12 -8.19
C GLU A 103 -20.74 -7.87 -7.53
N GLY A 104 -21.95 -7.34 -7.68
CA GLY A 104 -23.16 -7.95 -7.14
C GLY A 104 -23.29 -7.91 -5.61
N THR A 105 -22.42 -7.18 -4.90
CA THR A 105 -22.52 -7.04 -3.45
C THR A 105 -22.50 -5.58 -2.99
N ARG A 106 -22.86 -5.39 -1.71
CA ARG A 106 -22.72 -4.12 -1.01
C ARG A 106 -21.37 -3.95 -0.31
N ARG A 107 -20.41 -4.87 -0.45
CA ARG A 107 -19.15 -4.78 0.28
C ARG A 107 -18.16 -3.88 -0.46
N LEU A 108 -17.54 -2.98 0.29
CA LEU A 108 -16.51 -2.07 -0.17
C LEU A 108 -15.18 -2.35 0.54
N LEU A 109 -14.09 -2.39 -0.23
CA LEU A 109 -12.76 -2.17 0.30
C LEU A 109 -12.45 -0.68 0.18
N VAL A 110 -12.21 -0.03 1.30
CA VAL A 110 -11.79 1.37 1.38
C VAL A 110 -10.32 1.39 1.75
N LEU A 111 -9.49 2.00 0.90
CA LEU A 111 -8.10 2.30 1.19
C LEU A 111 -7.95 3.80 1.46
N ARG A 112 -7.31 4.16 2.56
CA ARG A 112 -6.98 5.56 2.88
C ARG A 112 -5.49 5.71 3.08
N SER A 113 -4.92 6.75 2.51
CA SER A 113 -3.52 7.09 2.66
C SER A 113 -3.38 8.40 3.45
N LYS A 114 -2.52 8.42 4.48
CA LYS A 114 -2.19 9.65 5.24
C LYS A 114 -1.00 10.41 4.65
N HIS A 115 -0.07 9.70 4.04
CA HIS A 115 1.26 10.22 3.66
C HIS A 115 1.66 9.89 2.22
N GLY A 116 0.68 9.54 1.40
CA GLY A 116 0.86 9.21 -0.01
C GLY A 116 -0.41 9.45 -0.83
N THR A 117 -0.30 9.22 -2.12
CA THR A 117 -1.38 9.40 -3.10
C THR A 117 -1.55 8.15 -3.96
N PHE A 118 -2.80 7.82 -4.23
CA PHE A 118 -3.20 6.82 -5.19
C PHE A 118 -3.19 7.43 -6.59
N HIS A 119 -2.61 6.71 -7.54
CA HIS A 119 -2.58 7.06 -8.96
C HIS A 119 -3.09 5.88 -9.77
N ARG A 120 -3.98 6.14 -10.72
CA ARG A 120 -4.36 5.14 -11.73
C ARG A 120 -3.36 5.19 -12.88
N LEU A 121 -2.84 4.04 -13.29
CA LEU A 121 -2.01 3.94 -14.49
C LEU A 121 -2.89 3.58 -15.69
N GLY A 122 -2.87 4.42 -16.74
CA GLY A 122 -3.48 4.15 -18.06
C GLY A 122 -5.02 4.19 -18.15
N GLU A 123 -5.52 4.43 -19.36
CA GLU A 123 -6.94 4.29 -19.70
C GLU A 123 -7.31 2.81 -19.95
N ASP A 124 -6.47 2.09 -20.70
CA ASP A 124 -6.59 0.65 -21.02
C ASP A 124 -6.20 -0.30 -19.87
N GLN A 125 -5.49 0.20 -18.87
CA GLN A 125 -5.09 -0.56 -17.67
C GLN A 125 -6.07 -0.32 -16.52
N ALA A 126 -7.35 -0.65 -16.75
CA ALA A 126 -8.48 -0.37 -15.87
C ALA A 126 -8.40 -0.90 -14.42
N TYR A 127 -7.29 -1.55 -14.04
CA TYR A 127 -7.13 -2.23 -12.77
C TYR A 127 -5.80 -1.96 -12.08
N THR A 128 -4.93 -1.06 -12.56
CA THR A 128 -3.64 -0.80 -11.90
C THR A 128 -3.65 0.48 -11.08
N ILE A 129 -3.35 0.37 -9.78
CA ILE A 129 -3.25 1.48 -8.83
C ILE A 129 -1.82 1.53 -8.29
N GLN A 130 -1.22 2.71 -8.24
CA GLN A 130 0.00 2.98 -7.50
C GLN A 130 -0.32 3.76 -6.23
N LEU A 131 0.24 3.33 -5.10
CA LEU A 131 0.31 4.13 -3.88
C LEU A 131 1.74 4.67 -3.74
N CYS A 132 1.88 5.98 -3.88
CA CYS A 132 3.18 6.67 -3.83
C CYS A 132 3.27 7.53 -2.57
N PRO A 133 4.39 7.59 -1.82
CA PRO A 133 4.60 8.65 -0.85
C PRO A 133 4.64 10.01 -1.57
N LYS A 134 4.47 11.10 -0.81
CA LYS A 134 4.67 12.45 -1.34
C LYS A 134 6.07 12.57 -2.00
N PRO A 135 6.18 13.27 -3.14
CA PRO A 135 7.43 13.36 -3.90
C PRO A 135 8.57 13.97 -3.08
N PRO A 136 9.82 13.64 -3.40
CA PRO A 136 10.95 14.03 -2.58
C PRO A 136 11.27 15.52 -2.64
N GLU A 137 11.48 16.14 -1.48
CA GLU A 137 12.44 17.25 -1.36
C GLU A 137 13.85 16.64 -1.40
N THR A 138 14.73 17.18 -2.26
CA THR A 138 16.02 16.60 -2.69
C THR A 138 16.95 16.14 -1.56
N GLY A 139 17.67 15.01 -1.74
CA GLY A 139 18.71 14.53 -0.80
C GLY A 139 18.65 13.01 -0.53
N VAL A 140 19.31 12.55 0.55
CA VAL A 140 19.11 11.17 1.08
C VAL A 140 17.63 10.99 1.40
N VAL A 141 17.02 9.98 0.79
CA VAL A 141 15.57 9.83 0.78
C VAL A 141 15.15 8.82 1.84
N THR A 142 14.83 9.30 3.05
CA THR A 142 13.94 8.57 3.97
C THR A 142 12.51 8.95 3.62
N ARG A 143 11.67 7.98 3.30
CA ARG A 143 10.24 8.20 3.03
C ARG A 143 9.42 7.25 3.86
N ARG A 144 8.27 7.74 4.28
CA ARG A 144 7.27 6.98 5.02
C ARG A 144 5.92 7.27 4.39
N TRP A 145 5.13 6.22 4.20
CA TRP A 145 3.73 6.37 3.90
C TRP A 145 2.95 5.32 4.66
N SER A 146 1.69 5.64 4.92
CA SER A 146 0.81 4.70 5.58
C SER A 146 -0.53 4.62 4.88
N MET A 147 -1.09 3.43 4.95
CA MET A 147 -2.37 3.06 4.37
C MET A 147 -3.24 2.40 5.43
N GLU A 148 -4.48 2.80 5.52
CA GLU A 148 -5.51 2.05 6.23
C GLU A 148 -6.36 1.32 5.19
N ALA A 149 -6.49 0.00 5.35
CA ALA A 149 -7.36 -0.83 4.53
C ALA A 149 -8.55 -1.30 5.39
N MET A 150 -9.76 -0.92 5.01
CA MET A 150 -10.98 -1.26 5.75
C MET A 150 -12.03 -1.88 4.86
N LEU A 151 -12.86 -2.72 5.49
CA LEU A 151 -14.11 -3.16 4.91
C LEU A 151 -15.23 -2.20 5.33
N ASP A 152 -16.08 -1.83 4.39
CA ASP A 152 -17.24 -0.96 4.59
C ASP A 152 -18.43 -1.50 3.79
N ASP A 153 -19.63 -0.97 4.07
CA ASP A 153 -20.84 -1.25 3.30
C ASP A 153 -21.15 -0.08 2.36
N ALA A 154 -21.62 -0.40 1.15
CA ALA A 154 -22.08 0.59 0.19
C ALA A 154 -23.33 1.31 0.74
N PRO A 155 -23.41 2.64 0.57
CA PRO A 155 -24.58 3.41 1.00
C PRO A 155 -25.86 2.86 0.37
N ARG A 156 -26.97 2.94 1.12
CA ARG A 156 -28.30 2.47 0.72
C ARG A 156 -28.89 3.28 -0.44
#